data_AF-A0A7S4W2K3-F1
#
_entry.id   AF-A0A7S4W2K3-F1
#
_cell.length_a   1.000
_cell.length_b   1.000
_cell.length_c   1.000
_cell.angle_alpha   90.00
_cell.angle_beta   90.00
_cell.angle_gamma   90.00
#
_symmetry.space_group_name_H-M   'P 1'
#
loop_
_entity.id
_entity.type
_entity.pdbx_description
1 polymer ?
#
loop_
_entity_poly.entity_id
_entity_poly.type
_entity_poly.pdbx_seq_one_letter_code
_entity_poly.pdbx_strand_id
1 'polypeptide(L)'
;KKLIWKEDPIQNFRICLTQLEDSNRVSYEPHVYETSSNAYCGLALEQRDQSIMVSGVSGAGKTETVKIIMKHLATVQTSHPSFSHEKREMTNKSMEIEIVSKNNEDNARLKVVSKVLQSNPIFEAFGNAKTERNDNSSRFGRLTKLYFAKEPKWNETLEEGERDIRLSIIDASTNTNTVPVCFLVGSSFDSFLLEKARVIAHSKNERTFHIFYQLLAAPFSFKENLFQGFGSATRDSFRYVGDVDTEIIEKKTDAEHFE
;
A
#
# COMPACT_ATOMS: atom_id res chain seq x y z
N LYS A 1 28.76 -9.42 -5.74
CA LYS A 1 27.83 -9.55 -4.60
C LYS A 1 26.54 -10.14 -5.15
N LYS A 2 26.08 -11.29 -4.65
CA LYS A 2 24.77 -11.84 -5.07
C LYS A 2 23.70 -10.94 -4.48
N LEU A 3 22.87 -10.33 -5.33
CA LEU A 3 21.63 -9.69 -4.92
C LEU A 3 20.71 -10.80 -4.40
N ILE A 4 20.50 -10.86 -3.09
CA ILE A 4 19.69 -11.93 -2.47
C ILE A 4 18.23 -11.49 -2.29
N TRP A 5 17.94 -10.18 -2.41
CA TRP A 5 16.56 -9.73 -2.58
C TRP A 5 16.06 -10.22 -3.92
N LYS A 6 15.10 -11.13 -3.88
CA LYS A 6 14.45 -11.65 -5.07
C LYS A 6 13.34 -10.68 -5.47
N GLU A 7 12.94 -10.70 -6.74
CA GLU A 7 11.74 -9.97 -7.18
C GLU A 7 10.47 -10.42 -6.46
N ASP A 8 10.51 -11.59 -5.81
CA ASP A 8 9.41 -12.19 -5.06
C ASP A 8 9.40 -11.71 -3.58
N PRO A 9 8.40 -10.88 -3.19
CA PRO A 9 8.22 -10.42 -1.81
C PRO A 9 8.06 -11.56 -0.80
N ILE A 10 7.52 -12.71 -1.21
CA ILE A 10 7.29 -13.86 -0.32
C ILE A 10 8.62 -14.51 0.06
N GLN A 11 9.53 -14.66 -0.91
CA GLN A 11 10.85 -15.21 -0.64
C GLN A 11 11.68 -14.27 0.24
N ASN A 12 11.53 -12.96 0.04
CA ASN A 12 12.16 -11.95 0.88
C ASN A 12 11.64 -11.99 2.33
N PHE A 13 10.33 -12.18 2.51
CA PHE A 13 9.72 -12.38 3.82
C PHE A 13 10.25 -13.66 4.50
N ARG A 14 10.34 -14.78 3.78
CA ARG A 14 10.92 -16.05 4.27
C ARG A 14 12.37 -15.89 4.71
N ILE A 15 13.19 -15.15 3.94
CA ILE A 15 14.58 -14.87 4.32
C ILE A 15 14.63 -14.13 5.66
N CYS A 16 13.80 -13.10 5.86
CA CYS A 16 13.78 -12.34 7.11
C CYS A 16 13.41 -13.23 8.31
N LEU A 17 12.50 -14.18 8.12
CA LEU A 17 12.10 -15.12 9.17
C LEU A 17 13.24 -16.04 9.59
N THR A 18 13.97 -16.61 8.63
CA THR A 18 15.13 -17.46 8.93
C THR A 18 16.23 -16.73 9.72
N GLN A 19 16.31 -15.40 9.61
CA GLN A 19 17.27 -14.59 10.37
C GLN A 19 16.86 -14.32 11.82
N LEU A 20 15.58 -14.42 12.17
CA LEU A 20 15.14 -14.25 13.57
C LEU A 20 15.56 -15.45 14.42
N GLU A 21 15.70 -16.62 13.81
CA GLU A 21 16.06 -17.88 14.46
C GLU A 21 17.59 -18.09 14.54
N ASP A 22 18.35 -17.52 13.61
CA ASP A 22 19.81 -17.69 13.55
C ASP A 22 20.56 -16.49 14.14
N SER A 23 21.31 -16.73 15.23
CA SER A 23 22.07 -15.70 15.95
C SER A 23 23.21 -15.12 15.11
N ASN A 24 23.62 -15.81 14.05
CA ASN A 24 24.56 -15.32 13.06
C ASN A 24 23.78 -14.66 11.91
N ARG A 25 23.45 -13.36 12.08
CA ARG A 25 22.87 -12.56 10.99
C ARG A 25 23.77 -12.63 9.76
N VAL A 26 23.39 -13.45 8.78
CA VAL A 26 23.96 -13.36 7.44
C VAL A 26 23.63 -11.96 6.93
N SER A 27 24.66 -11.17 6.63
CA SER A 27 24.53 -9.78 6.20
C SER A 27 23.95 -9.72 4.79
N TYR A 28 22.63 -9.58 4.67
CA TYR A 28 22.00 -9.22 3.40
C TYR A 28 22.18 -7.73 3.12
N GLU A 29 21.94 -7.33 1.88
CA GLU A 29 21.93 -5.91 1.54
C GLU A 29 20.74 -5.24 2.23
N PRO A 30 20.86 -4.00 2.74
CA PRO A 30 19.72 -3.33 3.39
C PRO A 30 18.53 -3.17 2.44
N HIS A 31 17.32 -3.53 2.88
CA HIS A 31 16.10 -3.38 2.09
C HIS A 31 14.88 -3.07 2.95
N VAL A 32 13.94 -2.30 2.41
CA VAL A 32 12.70 -1.90 3.11
C VAL A 32 11.83 -3.09 3.53
N TYR A 33 11.89 -4.18 2.77
CA TYR A 33 11.18 -5.42 3.09
C TYR A 33 11.62 -5.99 4.43
N GLU A 34 12.90 -5.90 4.80
CA GLU A 34 13.40 -6.33 6.11
C GLU A 34 12.66 -5.63 7.25
N THR A 35 12.50 -4.30 7.15
CA THR A 35 11.79 -3.52 8.17
C THR A 35 10.33 -3.96 8.30
N SER A 36 9.64 -4.14 7.17
CA SER A 36 8.24 -4.57 7.19
C SER A 36 8.06 -6.03 7.63
N SER A 37 9.01 -6.92 7.30
CA SER A 37 9.02 -8.31 7.76
C SER A 37 9.19 -8.37 9.26
N ASN A 38 10.18 -7.64 9.81
CA ASN A 38 10.45 -7.62 11.24
C ASN A 38 9.26 -7.05 12.03
N ALA A 39 8.62 -5.97 11.53
CA ALA A 39 7.38 -5.47 12.11
C ALA A 39 6.27 -6.52 12.06
N TYR A 40 6.02 -7.15 10.91
CA TYR A 40 5.00 -8.20 10.84
C TYR A 40 5.29 -9.37 11.79
N CYS A 41 6.55 -9.79 11.91
CA CYS A 41 6.97 -10.85 12.84
C CYS A 41 6.73 -10.44 14.29
N GLY A 42 7.10 -9.23 14.70
CA GLY A 42 6.81 -8.72 16.05
C GLY A 42 5.31 -8.71 16.36
N LEU A 43 4.48 -8.38 15.37
CA LEU A 43 3.03 -8.44 15.51
C LEU A 43 2.51 -9.89 15.66
N ALA A 44 2.98 -10.80 14.80
CA ALA A 44 2.47 -12.18 14.74
C ALA A 44 3.02 -13.09 15.85
N LEU A 45 4.31 -12.95 16.21
CA LEU A 45 5.00 -13.75 17.23
C LEU A 45 4.78 -13.17 18.63
N GLU A 46 5.09 -11.88 18.81
CA GLU A 46 5.14 -11.27 20.14
C GLU A 46 3.79 -10.71 20.58
N GLN A 47 2.80 -10.66 19.68
CA GLN A 47 1.47 -10.08 19.93
C GLN A 47 1.56 -8.63 20.46
N ARG A 48 2.50 -7.85 19.92
CA ARG A 48 2.66 -6.44 20.25
C ARG A 48 2.44 -5.58 19.03
N ASP A 49 1.78 -4.45 19.22
CA ASP A 49 1.62 -3.43 18.18
C ASP A 49 2.98 -2.90 17.70
N GLN A 50 3.05 -2.59 16.41
CA GLN A 50 4.29 -2.23 15.73
C GLN A 50 4.14 -0.90 15.01
N SER A 51 5.24 -0.15 14.89
CA SER A 51 5.26 1.13 14.20
C SER A 51 6.47 1.23 13.27
N ILE A 52 6.24 1.68 12.04
CA ILE A 52 7.31 2.01 11.10
C ILE A 52 7.26 3.51 10.84
N MET A 53 8.33 4.22 11.20
CA MET A 53 8.47 5.65 10.95
C MET A 53 9.31 5.90 9.71
N VAL A 54 8.73 6.54 8.68
CA VAL A 54 9.43 6.95 7.47
C VAL A 54 9.58 8.47 7.48
N SER A 55 10.81 8.96 7.59
CA SER A 55 11.13 10.39 7.68
C SER A 55 12.09 10.82 6.57
N GLY A 56 12.18 12.13 6.32
CA GLY A 56 13.03 12.70 5.28
C GLY A 56 12.47 13.98 4.68
N VAL A 57 13.31 14.70 3.93
CA VAL A 57 12.93 15.95 3.23
C VAL A 57 11.91 15.70 2.11
N SER A 58 11.28 16.77 1.59
CA SER A 58 10.38 16.64 0.41
C SER A 58 11.14 16.04 -0.76
N GLY A 59 10.56 15.04 -1.43
CA GLY A 59 11.19 14.32 -2.53
C GLY A 59 12.13 13.16 -2.11
N ALA A 60 12.40 12.97 -0.81
CA ALA A 60 13.30 11.90 -0.34
C ALA A 60 12.76 10.46 -0.51
N GLY A 61 11.59 10.26 -1.13
CA GLY A 61 11.01 8.93 -1.37
C GLY A 61 10.10 8.39 -0.26
N LYS A 62 9.75 9.19 0.76
CA LYS A 62 8.90 8.75 1.89
C LYS A 62 7.62 8.04 1.45
N THR A 63 6.85 8.66 0.55
CA THR A 63 5.58 8.12 0.07
C THR A 63 5.77 6.81 -0.69
N GLU A 64 6.81 6.73 -1.53
CA GLU A 64 7.16 5.51 -2.26
C GLU A 64 7.60 4.39 -1.32
N THR A 65 8.41 4.68 -0.30
CA THR A 65 8.77 3.71 0.74
C THR A 65 7.53 3.14 1.42
N VAL A 66 6.55 3.99 1.78
CA VAL A 66 5.29 3.52 2.37
C VAL A 66 4.50 2.66 1.37
N LYS A 67 4.41 3.04 0.09
CA LYS A 67 3.76 2.20 -0.95
C LYS A 67 4.42 0.83 -1.05
N ILE A 68 5.76 0.76 -1.00
CA ILE A 68 6.50 -0.52 -1.07
C ILE A 68 6.22 -1.38 0.17
N ILE A 69 6.22 -0.80 1.37
CA ILE A 69 5.86 -1.49 2.62
C ILE A 69 4.44 -2.06 2.54
N MET A 70 3.48 -1.23 2.13
CA MET A 70 2.07 -1.62 2.00
C MET A 70 1.89 -2.76 1.01
N LYS A 71 2.56 -2.69 -0.15
CA LYS A 71 2.55 -3.76 -1.16
C LYS A 71 3.20 -5.04 -0.63
N HIS A 72 4.30 -4.94 0.08
CA HIS A 72 4.96 -6.09 0.68
C HIS A 72 4.04 -6.81 1.69
N LEU A 73 3.45 -6.07 2.63
CA LEU A 73 2.50 -6.62 3.60
C LEU A 73 1.28 -7.23 2.89
N ALA A 74 0.73 -6.56 1.87
CA ALA A 74 -0.37 -7.11 1.08
C ALA A 74 0.01 -8.43 0.39
N THR A 75 1.20 -8.53 -0.22
CA THR A 75 1.67 -9.79 -0.85
C THR A 75 1.85 -10.92 0.15
N VAL A 76 2.34 -10.62 1.37
CA VAL A 76 2.41 -11.61 2.46
C VAL A 76 1.00 -12.11 2.82
N GLN A 77 0.01 -11.20 2.90
CA GLN A 77 -1.38 -11.53 3.20
C GLN A 77 -2.06 -12.37 2.11
N THR A 78 -1.85 -12.06 0.84
CA THR A 78 -2.45 -12.79 -0.30
C THR A 78 -1.78 -14.13 -0.59
N SER A 79 -0.59 -14.36 -0.02
CA SER A 79 0.17 -15.60 -0.16
C SER A 79 -0.06 -16.57 1.00
N HIS A 80 -1.13 -16.34 1.76
CA HIS A 80 -1.48 -17.16 2.90
C HIS A 80 -1.93 -18.57 2.46
N PRO A 81 -1.52 -19.64 3.16
CA PRO A 81 -1.81 -21.04 2.79
C PRO A 81 -3.28 -21.40 2.86
N SER A 82 -4.00 -20.73 3.76
CA SER A 82 -5.45 -20.86 3.89
C SER A 82 -6.20 -20.40 2.63
N PHE A 83 -5.54 -19.68 1.70
CA PHE A 83 -6.08 -19.45 0.37
C PHE A 83 -5.90 -20.69 -0.50
N SER A 84 -7.00 -21.23 -1.02
CA SER A 84 -6.97 -22.35 -1.96
C SER A 84 -6.18 -21.98 -3.23
N HIS A 85 -5.03 -22.62 -3.44
CA HIS A 85 -4.18 -22.42 -4.61
C HIS A 85 -4.70 -23.20 -5.82
N GLU A 86 -5.57 -22.61 -6.64
CA GLU A 86 -5.71 -23.04 -8.04
C GLU A 86 -5.62 -21.84 -9.00
N LYS A 87 -4.68 -21.96 -9.96
CA LYS A 87 -4.31 -21.06 -11.08
C LYS A 87 -4.37 -19.55 -10.83
N ARG A 88 -3.20 -19.02 -10.47
CA ARG A 88 -2.87 -17.58 -10.52
C ARG A 88 -2.60 -17.19 -11.98
N GLU A 89 -3.49 -16.43 -12.61
CA GLU A 89 -3.17 -15.67 -13.84
C GLU A 89 -2.79 -14.24 -13.44
N MET A 90 -1.50 -13.90 -13.55
CA MET A 90 -1.05 -12.50 -13.51
C MET A 90 -1.32 -11.89 -14.87
N THR A 91 -2.39 -11.11 -15.00
CA THR A 91 -2.57 -10.25 -16.18
C THR A 91 -1.86 -8.92 -15.92
N ASN A 92 -0.88 -8.60 -16.77
CA ASN A 92 -0.06 -7.38 -16.71
C ASN A 92 -0.82 -6.10 -17.11
N LYS A 93 -2.07 -5.94 -16.69
CA LYS A 93 -2.88 -4.76 -17.01
C LYS A 93 -3.34 -4.13 -15.69
N SER A 94 -2.65 -3.05 -15.31
CA SER A 94 -3.11 -2.07 -14.32
C SER A 94 -3.55 -2.64 -12.96
N MET A 95 -2.61 -2.88 -12.04
CA MET A 95 -2.75 -2.82 -10.57
C MET A 95 -4.09 -3.27 -9.93
N GLU A 96 -4.80 -4.22 -10.53
CA GLU A 96 -6.01 -4.84 -10.00
C GLU A 96 -5.68 -6.29 -9.67
N ILE A 97 -5.59 -6.58 -8.38
CA ILE A 97 -5.48 -7.95 -7.89
C ILE A 97 -6.91 -8.53 -7.93
N GLU A 98 -7.33 -9.04 -9.10
CA GLU A 98 -8.53 -9.87 -9.21
C GLU A 98 -8.18 -11.31 -8.78
N ILE A 99 -8.06 -11.53 -7.48
CA ILE A 99 -7.94 -12.88 -6.91
C ILE A 99 -9.36 -13.41 -6.65
N VAL A 100 -9.80 -14.35 -7.47
CA VAL A 100 -11.07 -15.06 -7.30
C VAL A 100 -10.81 -16.32 -6.47
N SER A 101 -11.19 -16.33 -5.19
CA SER A 101 -11.27 -17.55 -4.36
C SER A 101 -12.67 -18.16 -4.46
N LYS A 102 -12.80 -19.49 -4.33
CA LYS A 102 -14.12 -20.15 -4.20
C LYS A 102 -14.71 -20.02 -2.79
N ASN A 103 -13.90 -19.64 -1.80
CA ASN A 103 -14.35 -19.42 -0.42
C ASN A 103 -14.76 -17.95 -0.21
N ASN A 104 -15.96 -17.74 0.35
CA ASN A 104 -16.48 -16.41 0.66
C ASN A 104 -15.63 -15.63 1.67
N GLU A 105 -15.01 -16.29 2.64
CA GLU A 105 -14.18 -15.63 3.65
C GLU A 105 -12.86 -15.11 3.07
N ASP A 106 -12.23 -15.93 2.22
CA ASP A 106 -11.00 -15.56 1.51
C ASP A 106 -11.25 -14.37 0.58
N ASN A 107 -12.35 -14.39 -0.17
CA ASN A 107 -12.75 -13.25 -1.00
C ASN A 107 -12.96 -11.98 -0.17
N ALA A 108 -13.54 -12.09 1.02
CA ALA A 108 -13.71 -10.95 1.92
C ALA A 108 -12.36 -10.39 2.37
N ARG A 109 -11.40 -11.24 2.73
CA ARG A 109 -10.03 -10.84 3.13
C ARG A 109 -9.28 -10.14 1.99
N LEU A 110 -9.34 -10.69 0.79
CA LEU A 110 -8.71 -10.10 -0.40
C LEU A 110 -9.31 -8.73 -0.73
N LYS A 111 -10.63 -8.59 -0.59
CA LYS A 111 -11.31 -7.30 -0.74
C LYS A 111 -10.82 -6.28 0.27
N VAL A 112 -10.54 -6.67 1.52
CA VAL A 112 -9.94 -5.77 2.52
C VAL A 112 -8.56 -5.31 2.06
N VAL A 113 -7.67 -6.25 1.72
CA VAL A 113 -6.30 -5.93 1.25
C VAL A 113 -6.34 -4.98 0.05
N SER A 114 -7.18 -5.29 -0.95
CA SER A 114 -7.36 -4.45 -2.14
C SER A 114 -7.84 -3.03 -1.78
N LYS A 115 -8.90 -2.91 -0.96
CA LYS A 115 -9.42 -1.60 -0.53
C LYS A 115 -8.38 -0.77 0.23
N VAL A 116 -7.57 -1.40 1.09
CA VAL A 116 -6.50 -0.70 1.80
C VAL A 116 -5.48 -0.13 0.82
N LEU A 117 -5.06 -0.90 -0.20
CA LEU A 117 -4.12 -0.41 -1.22
C LEU A 117 -4.73 0.69 -2.12
N GLN A 118 -5.99 0.52 -2.54
CA GLN A 118 -6.74 1.45 -3.39
C GLN A 118 -7.09 2.77 -2.71
N SER A 119 -6.97 2.86 -1.38
CA SER A 119 -7.16 4.11 -0.65
C SER A 119 -6.06 5.15 -0.93
N ASN A 120 -4.84 4.71 -1.26
CA ASN A 120 -3.69 5.61 -1.48
C ASN A 120 -3.91 6.61 -2.63
N PRO A 121 -4.32 6.19 -3.84
CA PRO A 121 -4.64 7.11 -4.94
C PRO A 121 -5.59 8.24 -4.53
N ILE A 122 -6.62 7.94 -3.73
CA ILE A 122 -7.58 8.94 -3.25
C ILE A 122 -6.85 10.00 -2.39
N PHE A 123 -6.03 9.57 -1.44
CA PHE A 123 -5.30 10.51 -0.59
C PHE A 123 -4.28 11.34 -1.37
N GLU A 124 -3.67 10.77 -2.42
CA GLU A 124 -2.75 11.50 -3.30
C GLU A 124 -3.50 12.54 -4.15
N ALA A 125 -4.66 12.19 -4.70
CA ALA A 125 -5.48 13.13 -5.46
C ALA A 125 -5.86 14.38 -4.63
N PHE A 126 -6.33 14.18 -3.39
CA PHE A 126 -6.83 15.26 -2.54
C PHE A 126 -5.75 15.95 -1.69
N GLY A 127 -4.63 15.29 -1.44
CA GLY A 127 -3.63 15.74 -0.47
C GLY A 127 -2.25 16.00 -1.06
N ASN A 128 -2.00 15.63 -2.32
CA ASN A 128 -0.75 15.93 -3.00
C ASN A 128 -0.93 17.03 -4.05
N ALA A 129 0.18 17.72 -4.31
CA ALA A 129 0.25 18.76 -5.32
C ALA A 129 1.65 18.83 -5.92
N LYS A 130 1.75 19.44 -7.11
CA LYS A 130 3.04 19.78 -7.69
C LYS A 130 3.66 20.96 -6.92
N THR A 131 4.91 20.77 -6.54
CA THR A 131 5.78 21.79 -5.96
C THR A 131 7.03 21.97 -6.83
N GLU A 132 7.85 22.98 -6.56
CA GLU A 132 9.11 23.16 -7.29
C GLU A 132 10.10 21.98 -7.18
N ARG A 133 9.99 21.18 -6.12
CA ARG A 133 10.94 20.10 -5.81
C ARG A 133 10.41 18.70 -6.05
N ASN A 134 9.09 18.56 -6.21
CA ASN A 134 8.42 17.27 -6.33
C ASN A 134 7.04 17.48 -6.97
N ASP A 135 6.80 16.78 -8.07
CA ASP A 135 5.55 16.85 -8.84
C ASP A 135 4.36 16.20 -8.14
N ASN A 136 4.62 15.27 -7.20
CA ASN A 136 3.62 14.58 -6.39
C ASN A 136 3.94 14.77 -4.88
N SER A 137 4.03 16.02 -4.44
CA SER A 137 4.40 16.36 -3.05
C SER A 137 3.19 16.21 -2.13
N SER A 138 3.27 15.32 -1.13
CA SER A 138 2.28 15.26 -0.06
C SER A 138 2.30 16.53 0.78
N ARG A 139 1.14 17.18 0.88
CA ARG A 139 0.95 18.45 1.61
C ARG A 139 0.24 18.26 2.95
N PHE A 140 0.35 17.06 3.51
CA PHE A 140 -0.16 16.67 4.82
C PHE A 140 0.74 15.56 5.39
N GLY A 141 0.84 15.49 6.71
CA GLY A 141 1.40 14.35 7.42
C GLY A 141 0.37 13.22 7.52
N ARG A 142 0.83 11.98 7.56
CA ARG A 142 -0.02 10.79 7.49
C ARG A 142 0.37 9.75 8.54
N LEU A 143 -0.61 9.25 9.29
CA LEU A 143 -0.52 8.01 10.06
C LEU A 143 -1.51 7.00 9.49
N THR A 144 -1.00 5.93 8.90
CA THR A 144 -1.81 4.79 8.46
C THR A 144 -1.73 3.70 9.51
N LYS A 145 -2.87 3.35 10.10
CA LYS A 145 -2.99 2.23 11.05
C LYS A 145 -3.53 1.03 10.30
N LEU A 146 -2.85 -0.10 10.41
CA LEU A 146 -3.29 -1.38 9.85
C LEU A 146 -3.70 -2.28 11.01
N TYR A 147 -4.90 -2.84 10.92
CA TYR A 147 -5.45 -3.71 11.96
C TYR A 147 -5.36 -5.15 11.51
N PHE A 148 -4.75 -5.98 12.34
CA PHE A 148 -4.63 -7.39 12.09
C PHE A 148 -5.37 -8.19 13.15
N ALA A 149 -6.13 -9.19 12.73
CA ALA A 149 -6.69 -10.18 13.62
C ALA A 149 -5.75 -11.39 13.70
N LYS A 150 -5.73 -12.01 14.86
CA LYS A 150 -5.10 -13.32 15.04
C LYS A 150 -5.88 -14.38 14.26
N GLU A 151 -5.20 -15.41 13.76
CA GLU A 151 -5.88 -16.58 13.20
C GLU A 151 -6.72 -17.29 14.29
N PRO A 152 -8.06 -17.44 14.12
CA PRO A 152 -8.93 -18.03 15.15
C PRO A 152 -8.60 -19.49 15.49
N LYS A 153 -8.11 -20.26 14.49
CA LYS A 153 -7.75 -21.68 14.65
C LYS A 153 -6.50 -21.92 15.50
N TRP A 154 -5.88 -20.86 16.03
CA TRP A 154 -4.75 -20.97 16.95
C TRP A 154 -5.15 -21.46 18.35
N ASN A 155 -6.42 -21.34 18.76
CA ASN A 155 -6.84 -21.57 20.16
C ASN A 155 -7.77 -22.78 20.40
N GLU A 156 -8.33 -23.44 19.38
CA GLU A 156 -9.46 -24.38 19.59
C GLU A 156 -9.17 -25.87 19.39
N THR A 157 -7.93 -26.26 19.17
CA THR A 157 -7.55 -27.66 19.32
C THR A 157 -6.08 -27.67 19.68
N LEU A 158 -5.76 -28.14 20.89
CA LEU A 158 -4.62 -28.98 21.26
C LEU A 158 -4.42 -28.87 22.79
N GLU A 159 -4.38 -30.02 23.45
CA GLU A 159 -4.03 -30.15 24.88
C GLU A 159 -2.61 -29.60 25.13
N GLU A 160 -2.31 -29.16 26.36
CA GLU A 160 -1.10 -28.43 26.78
C GLU A 160 0.26 -29.05 26.40
N GLY A 161 0.30 -30.25 25.81
CA GLY A 161 1.50 -30.98 25.38
C GLY A 161 1.82 -30.96 23.87
N GLU A 162 0.88 -30.59 23.00
CA GLU A 162 1.06 -30.67 21.54
C GLU A 162 0.93 -29.29 20.89
N ARG A 163 1.97 -28.47 20.97
CA ARG A 163 2.08 -27.25 20.16
C ARG A 163 2.39 -27.63 18.71
N ASP A 164 1.38 -28.07 17.94
CA ASP A 164 1.56 -28.38 16.52
C ASP A 164 1.39 -27.10 15.67
N ILE A 165 2.52 -26.54 15.25
CA ILE A 165 2.69 -25.24 14.58
C ILE A 165 2.30 -25.32 13.08
N ARG A 166 1.36 -26.19 12.72
CA ARG A 166 1.08 -26.59 11.33
C ARG A 166 -0.13 -25.87 10.71
N LEU A 167 0.04 -24.60 10.35
CA LEU A 167 -0.70 -23.98 9.21
C LEU A 167 0.22 -23.05 8.35
N SER A 168 1.41 -23.59 8.08
CA SER A 168 2.22 -23.68 6.84
C SER A 168 2.08 -22.72 5.63
N ILE A 169 2.85 -21.62 5.53
CA ILE A 169 3.37 -21.17 4.20
C ILE A 169 4.24 -22.29 3.65
N ILE A 170 3.67 -23.09 2.73
CA ILE A 170 4.19 -24.37 2.26
C ILE A 170 5.65 -24.25 1.80
N ASP A 171 6.46 -25.14 2.34
CA ASP A 171 7.74 -25.56 1.82
C ASP A 171 7.56 -26.90 1.10
N ALA A 172 7.95 -26.98 -0.18
CA ALA A 172 7.95 -28.23 -0.94
C ALA A 172 9.31 -28.94 -0.91
N SER A 173 10.26 -28.48 -0.09
CA SER A 173 11.64 -29.00 -0.09
C SER A 173 12.36 -29.03 1.25
N THR A 174 12.03 -28.18 2.22
CA THR A 174 12.77 -28.08 3.49
C THR A 174 11.85 -28.13 4.71
N ASN A 175 12.07 -29.18 5.52
CA ASN A 175 11.28 -29.48 6.70
C ASN A 175 11.75 -28.57 7.85
N THR A 176 10.88 -27.65 8.30
CA THR A 176 11.03 -26.65 9.39
C THR A 176 11.40 -25.23 8.94
N ASN A 177 10.41 -24.33 8.90
CA ASN A 177 10.30 -23.17 9.80
C ASN A 177 8.90 -22.55 9.66
N THR A 178 8.18 -22.50 10.78
CA THR A 178 6.75 -22.18 10.86
C THR A 178 6.56 -20.73 11.26
N VAL A 179 5.82 -19.98 10.44
CA VAL A 179 5.58 -18.55 10.65
C VAL A 179 4.20 -18.38 11.27
N PRO A 180 4.05 -17.70 12.42
CA PRO A 180 2.73 -17.36 12.93
C PRO A 180 2.06 -16.32 12.03
N VAL A 181 0.74 -16.40 11.98
CA VAL A 181 -0.04 -15.70 10.97
C VAL A 181 -1.11 -14.82 11.59
N CYS A 182 -1.21 -13.61 11.06
CA CYS A 182 -2.25 -12.64 11.36
C CYS A 182 -2.81 -12.10 10.05
N PHE A 183 -4.10 -11.77 10.05
CA PHE A 183 -4.80 -11.34 8.85
C PHE A 183 -5.14 -9.87 8.92
N LEU A 184 -4.87 -9.12 7.86
CA LEU A 184 -5.32 -7.75 7.73
C LEU A 184 -6.85 -7.73 7.70
N VAL A 185 -7.45 -7.15 8.74
CA VAL A 185 -8.91 -7.03 8.89
C VAL A 185 -9.43 -5.62 8.64
N GLY A 186 -8.53 -4.64 8.58
CA GLY A 186 -8.89 -3.27 8.23
C GLY A 186 -7.74 -2.30 8.30
N SER A 187 -8.06 -1.04 8.04
CA SER A 187 -7.13 0.07 8.23
C SER A 187 -7.89 1.32 8.66
N SER A 188 -7.19 2.24 9.32
CA SER A 188 -7.64 3.61 9.51
C SER A 188 -6.52 4.58 9.17
N PHE A 189 -6.91 5.83 8.99
CA PHE A 189 -6.03 6.87 8.50
C PHE A 189 -6.27 8.14 9.30
N ASP A 190 -5.19 8.72 9.80
CA ASP A 190 -5.19 10.04 10.41
C ASP A 190 -4.33 10.98 9.55
N SER A 191 -4.92 12.10 9.13
CA SER A 191 -4.19 13.18 8.45
C SER A 191 -3.81 14.28 9.43
N PHE A 192 -2.65 14.88 9.19
CA PHE A 192 -2.10 15.95 10.01
C PHE A 192 -1.71 17.13 9.12
N LEU A 193 -2.04 18.35 9.56
CA LEU A 193 -1.50 19.58 8.98
C LEU A 193 -1.63 19.68 7.45
N LEU A 194 -2.82 19.39 6.91
CA LEU A 194 -3.10 19.64 5.49
C LEU A 194 -2.87 21.13 5.19
N GLU A 195 -2.07 21.42 4.15
CA GLU A 195 -1.77 22.78 3.69
C GLU A 195 -2.99 23.42 3.00
N LYS A 196 -4.01 23.78 3.78
CA LYS A 196 -5.27 24.35 3.25
C LYS A 196 -5.06 25.63 2.43
N ALA A 197 -4.03 26.42 2.75
CA ALA A 197 -3.69 27.64 2.03
C ALA A 197 -3.42 27.37 0.53
N ARG A 198 -2.96 26.16 0.17
CA ARG A 198 -2.70 25.75 -1.22
C ARG A 198 -3.94 25.79 -2.12
N VAL A 199 -5.13 25.67 -1.53
CA VAL A 199 -6.39 25.74 -2.30
C VAL A 199 -6.55 27.10 -2.97
N ILE A 200 -6.08 28.18 -2.33
CA ILE A 200 -6.31 29.56 -2.78
C ILE A 200 -5.04 30.28 -3.25
N ALA A 201 -3.87 29.74 -2.92
CA ALA A 201 -2.59 30.37 -3.22
C ALA A 201 -1.46 29.34 -3.40
N HIS A 202 -0.68 29.50 -4.46
CA HIS A 202 0.48 28.69 -4.81
C HIS A 202 1.40 29.51 -5.71
N SER A 203 2.69 29.17 -5.72
CA SER A 203 3.68 29.86 -6.55
C SER A 203 3.43 29.61 -8.05
N LYS A 204 3.98 30.47 -8.92
CA LYS A 204 3.76 30.46 -10.37
C LYS A 204 4.03 29.09 -11.04
N ASN A 205 4.99 28.32 -10.55
CA ASN A 205 5.39 27.03 -11.12
C ASN A 205 4.81 25.81 -10.36
N GLU A 206 3.99 26.07 -9.35
CA GLU A 206 3.32 25.05 -8.54
C GLU A 206 1.87 24.87 -8.98
N ARG A 207 1.23 23.84 -8.44
CA ARG A 207 -0.21 23.63 -8.61
C ARG A 207 -0.93 23.65 -7.27
N THR A 208 -2.25 23.83 -7.36
CA THR A 208 -3.15 23.36 -6.29
C THR A 208 -3.19 21.82 -6.28
N PHE A 209 -4.07 21.23 -5.46
CA PHE A 209 -4.19 19.76 -5.33
C PHE A 209 -4.55 19.08 -6.66
N HIS A 210 -4.04 17.86 -6.87
CA HIS A 210 -4.23 17.11 -8.12
C HIS A 210 -5.69 16.91 -8.50
N ILE A 211 -6.56 16.69 -7.51
CA ILE A 211 -7.99 16.48 -7.73
C ILE A 211 -8.66 17.58 -8.56
N PHE A 212 -8.23 18.84 -8.44
CA PHE A 212 -8.80 19.92 -9.24
C PHE A 212 -8.50 19.76 -10.73
N TYR A 213 -7.30 19.29 -11.07
CA TYR A 213 -6.88 19.07 -12.45
C TYR A 213 -7.48 17.77 -13.01
N GLN A 214 -7.52 16.71 -12.19
CA GLN A 214 -8.18 15.44 -12.52
C GLN A 214 -9.67 15.64 -12.81
N LEU A 215 -10.38 16.42 -11.98
CA LEU A 215 -11.80 16.73 -12.20
C LEU A 215 -12.04 17.56 -13.47
N LEU A 216 -11.13 18.46 -13.84
CA LEU A 216 -11.24 19.23 -15.08
C LEU A 216 -11.00 18.36 -16.32
N ALA A 217 -10.10 17.38 -16.21
CA ALA A 217 -9.76 16.41 -17.24
C ALA A 217 -10.79 15.26 -17.36
N ALA A 218 -11.70 15.11 -16.39
CA ALA A 218 -12.73 14.08 -16.36
C ALA A 218 -13.70 14.16 -17.56
N PRO A 219 -14.35 13.03 -17.93
CA PRO A 219 -15.34 13.00 -19.00
C PRO A 219 -16.46 14.03 -18.81
N PHE A 220 -16.93 14.63 -19.91
CA PHE A 220 -18.00 15.64 -19.90
C PHE A 220 -19.24 15.17 -19.12
N SER A 221 -19.68 13.93 -19.35
CA SER A 221 -20.84 13.34 -18.69
C SER A 221 -20.66 13.27 -17.17
N PHE A 222 -19.45 12.94 -16.68
CA PHE A 222 -19.15 12.94 -15.26
C PHE A 222 -19.21 14.36 -14.68
N LYS A 223 -18.56 15.32 -15.35
CA LYS A 223 -18.52 16.72 -14.91
C LYS A 223 -19.92 17.34 -14.83
N GLU A 224 -20.75 17.13 -15.84
CA GLU A 224 -22.11 17.69 -15.87
C GLU A 224 -23.03 17.04 -14.81
N ASN A 225 -22.82 15.76 -14.52
CA ASN A 225 -23.53 15.09 -13.43
C ASN A 225 -23.08 15.56 -12.04
N LEU A 226 -21.83 16.03 -11.90
CA LEU A 226 -21.32 16.52 -10.63
C LEU A 226 -21.94 17.87 -10.25
N PHE A 227 -21.89 18.83 -11.18
CA PHE A 227 -22.55 20.13 -11.04
C PHE A 227 -23.03 20.63 -12.40
N GLN A 228 -24.24 21.18 -12.45
CA GLN A 228 -24.79 21.75 -13.67
C GLN A 228 -23.88 22.86 -14.21
N GLY A 229 -23.53 22.78 -15.50
CA GLY A 229 -22.64 23.73 -16.16
C GLY A 229 -21.14 23.49 -15.92
N PHE A 230 -20.74 22.47 -15.15
CA PHE A 230 -19.34 22.10 -14.99
C PHE A 230 -18.80 21.29 -16.18
N GLY A 231 -19.65 20.71 -17.03
CA GLY A 231 -19.24 19.93 -18.19
C GLY A 231 -18.30 20.67 -19.15
N SER A 232 -18.59 21.94 -19.42
CA SER A 232 -17.79 22.81 -20.30
C SER A 232 -16.69 23.57 -19.57
N ALA A 233 -16.57 23.42 -18.25
CA ALA A 233 -15.61 24.17 -17.47
C ALA A 233 -14.18 23.75 -17.84
N THR A 234 -13.34 24.76 -18.04
CA THR A 234 -11.91 24.64 -18.31
C THR A 234 -11.14 25.20 -17.12
N ARG A 235 -9.81 25.06 -17.13
CA ARG A 235 -8.95 25.66 -16.10
C ARG A 235 -9.17 27.18 -15.97
N ASP A 236 -9.37 27.89 -17.09
CA ASP A 236 -9.61 29.35 -17.08
C ASP A 236 -10.94 29.76 -16.44
N SER A 237 -11.85 28.80 -16.25
CA SER A 237 -13.10 29.02 -15.51
C SER A 237 -12.86 29.23 -14.01
N PHE A 238 -11.66 28.94 -13.49
CA PHE A 238 -11.36 28.94 -12.06
C PHE A 238 -10.15 29.80 -11.69
N ARG A 239 -10.35 30.76 -10.78
CA ARG A 239 -9.29 31.64 -10.27
C ARG A 239 -8.15 30.90 -9.57
N TYR A 240 -8.46 29.80 -8.89
CA TYR A 240 -7.51 29.10 -8.02
C TYR A 240 -6.83 27.90 -8.68
N VAL A 241 -7.15 27.61 -9.94
CA VAL A 241 -6.46 26.58 -10.71
C VAL A 241 -5.30 27.25 -11.45
N GLY A 242 -4.08 26.93 -11.03
CA GLY A 242 -2.84 27.49 -11.58
C GLY A 242 -2.61 27.18 -13.05
N ASP A 243 -1.75 27.97 -13.67
CA ASP A 243 -1.19 27.71 -15.00
C ASP A 243 -0.31 26.48 -14.97
N VAL A 244 -0.45 25.59 -15.94
CA VAL A 244 0.46 24.46 -16.01
C VAL A 244 0.61 23.88 -17.41
N ASP A 245 1.82 24.04 -17.93
CA ASP A 245 2.44 23.20 -18.97
C ASP A 245 2.77 21.77 -18.46
N THR A 246 2.27 21.39 -17.28
CA THR A 246 2.53 20.08 -16.69
C THR A 246 1.47 19.11 -17.16
N GLU A 247 1.81 18.36 -18.21
CA GLU A 247 0.90 17.41 -18.84
C GLU A 247 0.91 16.04 -18.13
N ILE A 248 1.98 15.72 -17.39
CA ILE A 248 2.24 14.37 -16.87
C ILE A 248 2.79 14.41 -15.44
N ILE A 249 2.19 13.60 -14.54
CA ILE A 249 2.67 13.31 -13.18
C ILE A 249 2.88 11.80 -13.07
N GLU A 250 4.07 11.37 -12.66
CA GLU A 250 4.38 9.93 -12.51
C GLU A 250 4.05 9.11 -13.77
N LYS A 251 4.34 9.67 -14.96
CA LYS A 251 4.08 9.07 -16.29
C LYS A 251 2.59 8.93 -16.67
N LYS A 252 1.69 9.55 -15.92
CA LYS A 252 0.25 9.61 -16.24
C LYS A 252 -0.23 11.04 -16.35
N THR A 253 -1.17 11.26 -17.26
CA THR A 253 -1.92 12.51 -17.38
C THR A 253 -2.91 12.67 -16.23
N ASP A 254 -3.41 13.89 -16.01
CA ASP A 254 -4.48 14.12 -15.02
C ASP A 254 -5.77 13.35 -15.37
N ALA A 255 -6.05 13.09 -16.66
CA ALA A 255 -7.16 12.24 -17.09
C ALA A 255 -6.94 10.77 -16.71
N GLU A 256 -5.73 10.23 -16.91
CA GLU A 256 -5.39 8.84 -16.54
C GLU A 256 -5.26 8.61 -15.02
N HIS A 257 -5.11 9.68 -14.25
CA HIS A 257 -5.21 9.62 -12.79
C HIS A 257 -6.65 9.77 -12.28
N PHE A 258 -7.55 10.33 -13.09
CA PHE A 258 -8.96 10.43 -12.76
C PHE A 258 -9.68 9.08 -12.90
N GLU A 259 -9.33 8.31 -13.94
CA GLU A 259 -9.80 6.92 -14.16
C GLU A 259 -9.24 5.95 -13.10
#